data_AF-A0A355U851-F1
#
_entry.id   AF-A0A355U851-F1
#
_cell.length_a   1.000
_cell.length_b   1.000
_cell.length_c   1.000
_cell.angle_alpha   90.00
_cell.angle_beta   90.00
_cell.angle_gamma   90.00
#
_symmetry.space_group_name_H-M   'P 1'
#
loop_
_entity.id
_entity.type
_entity.pdbx_description
1 polymer ?
#
loop_
_entity_poly.entity_id
_entity_poly.type
_entity_poly.pdbx_seq_one_letter_code
_entity_poly.pdbx_strand_id
1 'polypeptide(L)' 'SRTKYEMTKEEREKIERRVSSFISETKTKKGIQTVLITTLGCELNLHSDVCQRFLSLDDLFA' A
#
# COMPACT_ATOMS: atom_id res chain seq x y z
N SER A 1 -15.26 14.80 -10.19
CA SER A 1 -15.73 13.60 -9.47
C SER A 1 -14.74 13.27 -8.37
N ARG A 2 -15.20 12.71 -7.24
CA ARG A 2 -14.32 12.19 -6.19
C ARG A 2 -13.83 10.81 -6.65
N THR A 3 -12.67 10.74 -7.30
CA THR A 3 -12.13 9.50 -7.86
C THR A 3 -11.32 8.76 -6.81
N LYS A 4 -11.57 7.46 -6.65
CA LYS A 4 -10.76 6.58 -5.80
C LYS A 4 -9.35 6.50 -6.36
N TYR A 5 -8.38 6.22 -5.50
CA TYR A 5 -7.02 6.01 -5.95
C TYR A 5 -6.92 4.73 -6.78
N GLU A 6 -6.24 4.78 -7.91
CA GLU A 6 -6.00 3.61 -8.77
C GLU A 6 -4.50 3.32 -8.78
N MET A 7 -4.12 2.12 -8.34
CA MET A 7 -2.71 1.77 -8.23
C MET A 7 -2.12 1.41 -9.59
N THR A 8 -1.01 2.06 -9.94
CA THR A 8 -0.26 1.77 -11.16
C THR A 8 0.80 0.69 -10.92
N LYS A 9 1.29 0.10 -12.03
CA LYS A 9 2.43 -0.82 -12.00
C LYS A 9 3.67 -0.19 -11.38
N GLU A 10 3.97 1.07 -11.70
CA GLU A 10 5.16 1.76 -11.20
C GLU A 10 5.11 1.93 -9.67
N GLU A 11 3.93 2.24 -9.13
CA GLU A 11 3.72 2.38 -7.69
C GLU A 11 3.87 1.05 -6.96
N ARG A 12 3.34 -0.04 -7.54
CA ARG A 12 3.57 -1.40 -7.03
C ARG A 12 5.06 -1.73 -6.95
N GLU A 13 5.80 -1.56 -8.05
CA GLU A 13 7.24 -1.85 -8.10
C GLU A 13 8.03 -0.98 -7.12
N LYS A 14 7.57 0.25 -6.85
CA LYS A 14 8.16 1.14 -5.84
C LYS A 14 7.93 0.62 -4.42
N ILE A 15 6.74 0.10 -4.11
CA ILE A 15 6.43 -0.48 -2.80
C ILE A 15 7.23 -1.76 -2.58
N GLU A 16 7.27 -2.66 -3.56
CA GLU A 16 8.06 -3.91 -3.50
C GLU A 16 9.54 -3.63 -3.27
N ARG A 17 10.11 -2.65 -3.99
CA ARG A 17 11.51 -2.22 -3.77
C ARG A 17 11.74 -1.72 -2.35
N ARG A 18 10.83 -0.90 -1.81
CA ARG A 18 10.94 -0.37 -0.43
C ARG A 18 10.86 -1.48 0.61
N VAL A 19 9.97 -2.45 0.44
CA VAL A 19 9.88 -3.63 1.32
C VAL A 19 11.18 -4.43 1.28
N SER A 20 11.68 -4.70 0.07
CA SER A 20 12.94 -5.42 -0.12
C SER A 20 14.13 -4.70 0.55
N SER A 21 14.28 -3.40 0.32
CA SER A 21 15.29 -2.56 0.98
C SER A 21 15.17 -2.64 2.50
N PHE A 22 13.98 -2.45 3.06
CA PHE A 22 13.75 -2.51 4.50
C PHE A 22 14.15 -3.87 5.10
N ILE A 23 13.77 -4.99 4.45
CA ILE A 23 14.19 -6.33 4.89
C ILE A 23 15.72 -6.45 4.86
N SER A 24 16.33 -6.00 3.77
CA SER A 24 17.77 -6.10 3.56
C SER A 24 18.57 -5.31 4.60
N GLU A 25 18.08 -4.14 5.02
CA GLU A 25 18.77 -3.24 5.95
C GLU A 25 18.54 -3.68 7.40
N THR A 26 17.29 -3.97 7.76
CA THR A 26 16.93 -4.29 9.15
C THR A 26 17.20 -5.74 9.54
N LYS A 27 17.37 -6.64 8.55
CA LYS A 27 17.45 -8.10 8.73
C LYS A 27 16.25 -8.65 9.52
N THR A 28 15.10 -7.98 9.46
CA THR A 28 13.91 -8.41 10.18
C THR A 28 13.47 -9.80 9.72
N LYS A 29 13.08 -10.63 10.69
CA LYS A 29 12.42 -11.93 10.45
C LYS A 29 10.91 -11.86 10.69
N LYS A 30 10.41 -10.69 11.10
CA LYS A 30 8.97 -10.45 11.33
C LYS A 30 8.29 -10.19 9.99
N GLY A 31 7.02 -10.59 9.89
CA GLY A 31 6.18 -10.25 8.74
C GLY A 31 6.04 -8.73 8.58
N ILE A 32 6.02 -8.27 7.34
CA ILE A 32 5.82 -6.86 6.99
C ILE A 32 4.41 -6.73 6.41
N GLN A 33 3.63 -5.84 7.03
CA GLN A 33 2.32 -5.46 6.53
C GLN A 33 2.43 -4.07 5.90
N THR A 34 2.19 -3.99 4.60
CA THR A 34 2.05 -2.72 3.90
C THR A 34 0.59 -2.28 3.91
N VAL A 35 0.39 -0.99 4.19
CA VAL A 35 -0.93 -0.39 4.34
C VAL A 35 -0.99 0.85 3.47
N LEU A 36 -2.01 0.93 2.62
CA LEU A 36 -2.27 2.11 1.81
C LEU A 36 -3.32 2.97 2.50
N ILE A 37 -2.96 4.22 2.82
CA ILE A 37 -3.86 5.22 3.38
C ILE A 37 -4.22 6.21 2.27
N THR A 38 -5.51 6.40 2.03
CA THR A 38 -6.03 7.29 0.96
C THR A 38 -7.19 8.13 1.49
N THR A 39 -7.55 9.19 0.76
CA THR A 39 -8.67 10.04 1.15
C THR A 39 -10.03 9.37 0.96
N LEU A 40 -10.19 8.63 -0.15
CA LEU A 40 -11.48 8.11 -0.61
C LEU A 40 -11.46 6.59 -0.84
N GLY A 41 -10.40 5.91 -0.42
CA GLY A 41 -10.16 4.50 -0.71
C GLY A 41 -9.38 4.27 -2.01
N CYS A 42 -9.11 3.00 -2.28
CA CYS A 42 -8.44 2.50 -3.47
C CYS A 42 -9.42 1.66 -4.30
N GLU A 43 -9.41 1.83 -5.62
CA GLU A 43 -10.05 0.91 -6.55
C GLU A 43 -9.17 -0.35 -6.65
N LEU A 44 -9.76 -1.53 -6.46
CA LEU A 44 -8.99 -2.78 -6.50
C LEU A 44 -8.68 -3.18 -7.93
N ASN A 45 -7.40 -3.39 -8.23
CA ASN A 45 -6.92 -3.80 -9.54
C ASN A 45 -5.75 -4.80 -9.44
N LEU A 46 -5.19 -5.20 -10.59
CA LEU A 46 -4.10 -6.17 -10.71
C LEU A 46 -2.79 -5.77 -9.99
N HIS A 47 -2.66 -4.51 -9.56
CA HIS A 47 -1.47 -4.01 -8.88
C HIS A 47 -1.69 -3.76 -7.40
N SER A 48 -2.95 -3.76 -6.95
CA SER A 48 -3.34 -3.40 -5.59
C SER A 48 -2.94 -4.46 -4.55
N ASP A 49 -2.73 -5.71 -4.97
CA ASP A 49 -2.35 -6.84 -4.11
C ASP A 49 -1.03 -6.64 -3.35
N VAL A 50 -0.20 -5.70 -3.79
CA VAL A 50 1.02 -5.29 -3.09
C VAL A 50 0.74 -4.75 -1.67
N CYS A 51 -0.45 -4.18 -1.45
CA CYS A 51 -0.90 -3.68 -0.15
C CYS A 51 -1.85 -4.67 0.52
N GLN A 52 -1.52 -5.11 1.74
CA GLN A 52 -2.36 -6.05 2.48
C GLN A 52 -3.56 -5.39 3.17
N ARG A 53 -3.54 -4.06 3.35
CA ARG A 53 -4.64 -3.32 3.97
C ARG A 53 -4.81 -1.95 3.33
N PHE A 54 -6.06 -1.50 3.24
CA PHE A 54 -6.44 -0.20 2.72
C PHE A 54 -7.22 0.54 3.79
N LEU A 55 -6.85 1.78 4.05
CA LEU A 55 -7.53 2.66 4.99
C LEU A 55 -7.91 3.96 4.27
N SER A 56 -9.11 4.45 4.55
CA SER A 56 -9.57 5.78 4.19
C SER A 56 -9.32 6.77 5.35
N LEU A 57 -9.54 8.07 5.12
CA LEU A 57 -9.52 9.04 6.22
C LEU A 57 -10.68 8.81 7.19
N ASP A 58 -11.82 8.33 6.71
CA ASP A 58 -12.96 7.98 7.57
C ASP A 58 -12.57 6.84 8.51
N ASP A 59 -11.84 5.82 8.03
CA ASP A 59 -11.35 4.72 8.90
C ASP A 59 -10.34 5.18 9.97
N LEU A 60 -9.66 6.31 9.75
CA LEU A 60 -8.64 6.84 10.67
C LEU A 60 -9.21 7.79 11.73
N PHE A 61 -10.30 8.49 11.42
CA PHE A 61 -10.86 9.55 12.26
C PHE A 61 -12.29 9.30 12.72
N ALA A 62 -12.84 8.10 12.47
CA ALA A 62 -14.11 7.65 13.02
C ALA A 62 -14.06 7.42 14.54
#